data_AF-A0A933B6F9-F1
#
_entry.id   AF-A0A933B6F9-F1
#
_cell.length_a   1.000
_cell.length_b   1.000
_cell.length_c   1.000
_cell.angle_alpha   90.00
_cell.angle_beta   90.00
_cell.angle_gamma   90.00
#
_symmetry.space_group_name_H-M   'P 1'
#
loop_
_entity.id
_entity.type
_entity.pdbx_description
1 polymer ?
#
loop_
_entity_poly.entity_id
_entity_poly.type
_entity_poly.pdbx_seq_one_letter_code
_entity_poly.pdbx_strand_id
1 'polypeptide(L)'
;MANSHKSVTPENHLRAHRVVASLNREQVDFLDKLGKDALFSSGVKLSRTQILAAMVNALRSVQLTGEGIKTTEQFEQRILAMVHQHHRGGNPHV
;
A
#
# COMPACT_ATOMS: atom_id res chain seq x y z
N MET A 1 31.46 1.49 -43.07
CA MET A 1 30.09 0.97 -43.28
C MET A 1 29.70 0.16 -42.05
N ALA A 2 28.43 0.21 -41.68
CA ALA A 2 27.88 0.09 -40.34
C ALA A 2 27.96 -1.29 -39.64
N ASN A 3 28.05 -1.25 -38.30
CA ASN A 3 27.23 -2.01 -37.32
C ASN A 3 28.00 -2.14 -36.00
N SER A 4 27.43 -2.06 -34.80
CA SER A 4 26.13 -1.63 -34.31
C SER A 4 26.32 -1.54 -32.80
N HIS A 5 26.07 -0.38 -32.21
CA HIS A 5 25.96 -0.23 -30.76
C HIS A 5 24.82 -1.12 -30.27
N LYS A 6 25.13 -2.25 -29.62
CA LYS A 6 24.20 -2.85 -28.66
C LYS A 6 24.42 -2.15 -27.32
N SER A 7 23.76 -1.00 -27.14
CA SER A 7 23.45 -0.50 -25.81
C SER A 7 22.47 -1.47 -25.18
N VAL A 8 22.99 -2.47 -24.45
CA VAL A 8 22.16 -3.27 -23.55
C VAL A 8 21.85 -2.38 -22.36
N THR A 9 20.76 -1.62 -22.46
CA THR A 9 20.09 -1.05 -21.29
C THR A 9 19.66 -2.23 -20.42
N PRO A 10 20.06 -2.32 -19.13
CA PRO A 10 19.42 -3.28 -18.26
C PRO A 10 17.98 -2.81 -18.08
N GLU A 11 17.05 -3.55 -18.70
CA GLU A 11 15.64 -3.49 -18.37
C GLU A 11 15.51 -3.62 -16.85
N ASN A 12 15.20 -2.52 -16.20
CA ASN A 12 14.90 -2.49 -14.78
C ASN A 12 13.52 -3.13 -14.62
N HIS A 13 13.46 -4.45 -14.77
CA HIS A 13 12.32 -5.26 -14.41
C HIS A 13 11.89 -4.80 -13.02
N LEU A 14 10.63 -4.40 -12.89
CA LEU A 14 9.95 -4.13 -11.62
C LEU A 14 10.08 -5.38 -10.73
N ARG A 15 11.20 -5.52 -10.05
CA ARG A 15 11.49 -6.69 -9.21
C ARG A 15 10.64 -6.56 -7.97
N ALA A 16 9.53 -7.28 -7.96
CA ALA A 16 8.76 -7.47 -6.75
C ALA A 16 9.65 -8.13 -5.70
N HIS A 17 9.89 -7.45 -4.58
CA HIS A 17 10.59 -8.02 -3.44
C HIS A 17 9.59 -8.77 -2.56
N ARG A 18 9.91 -10.02 -2.22
CA ARG A 18 9.09 -10.81 -1.30
C ARG A 18 9.27 -10.30 0.12
N VAL A 19 8.18 -9.84 0.72
CA VAL A 19 8.10 -9.50 2.14
C VAL A 19 7.31 -10.61 2.83
N VAL A 20 7.86 -11.14 3.93
CA VAL A 20 7.17 -12.10 4.80
C VAL A 20 6.77 -11.34 6.06
N ALA A 21 5.47 -11.32 6.36
CA ALA A 21 4.92 -10.70 7.56
C ALA A 21 4.20 -11.75 8.39
N SER A 22 4.37 -11.66 9.71
CA SER A 22 3.59 -12.44 10.68
C SER A 22 2.41 -11.59 11.14
N LEU A 23 1.20 -12.05 10.85
CA LEU A 23 -0.04 -11.42 11.29
C LEU A 23 -0.79 -12.41 12.19
N ASN A 24 -1.43 -11.88 13.22
CA ASN A 24 -2.29 -12.70 14.07
C ASN A 24 -3.61 -13.05 13.34
N ARG A 25 -4.41 -13.94 13.94
CA ARG A 25 -5.64 -14.43 13.32
C ARG A 25 -6.63 -13.29 12.99
N GLU A 26 -6.80 -12.36 13.91
CA GLU A 26 -7.73 -11.23 13.75
C GLU A 26 -7.32 -10.31 12.60
N GLN A 27 -6.03 -10.03 12.47
CA GLN A 27 -5.48 -9.24 11.36
C GLN A 27 -5.67 -9.94 10.01
N VAL A 28 -5.47 -11.26 9.95
CA VAL A 28 -5.72 -12.04 8.71
C VAL A 28 -7.21 -12.05 8.37
N ASP A 29 -8.07 -12.26 9.35
CA ASP A 29 -9.53 -12.28 9.16
C ASP A 29 -10.05 -10.90 8.71
N PHE A 30 -9.45 -9.80 9.19
CA PHE A 30 -9.73 -8.45 8.70
C PHE A 30 -9.39 -8.29 7.21
N LEU A 31 -8.20 -8.73 6.78
CA LEU A 31 -7.80 -8.68 5.36
C LEU A 31 -8.74 -9.53 4.48
N ASP A 32 -9.16 -10.69 4.96
CA ASP A 32 -10.11 -11.56 4.25
C ASP A 32 -11.50 -10.93 4.15
N LYS A 33 -11.94 -10.24 5.20
CA LYS A 33 -13.20 -9.50 5.18
C LYS A 33 -13.17 -8.40 4.11
N LEU A 34 -12.13 -7.58 4.05
CA LEU A 34 -11.99 -6.55 3.01
C LEU A 34 -12.05 -7.15 1.59
N GLY A 35 -11.36 -8.27 1.37
CA GLY A 35 -11.39 -8.95 0.07
C GLY A 35 -12.76 -9.53 -0.30
N LYS A 36 -13.51 -10.04 0.69
CA LYS A 36 -14.89 -10.52 0.51
C LYS A 36 -15.85 -9.37 0.27
N ASP A 37 -15.73 -8.28 1.02
CA ASP A 37 -16.58 -7.09 0.86
C ASP A 37 -16.43 -6.52 -0.56
N ALA A 38 -15.20 -6.45 -1.09
CA ALA A 38 -14.96 -6.08 -2.48
C ALA A 38 -15.63 -7.05 -3.48
N LEU A 39 -15.53 -8.36 -3.23
CA LEU A 39 -16.16 -9.38 -4.08
C LEU A 39 -17.69 -9.26 -4.09
N PHE A 40 -18.31 -9.10 -2.92
CA PHE A 40 -19.77 -9.01 -2.82
C PHE A 40 -20.33 -7.68 -3.33
N SER A 41 -19.59 -6.59 -3.18
CA SER A 41 -20.05 -5.26 -3.62
C SER A 41 -19.77 -4.98 -5.11
N SER A 42 -18.65 -5.46 -5.66
CA SER A 42 -18.18 -5.10 -7.01
C SER A 42 -17.96 -6.29 -7.94
N GLY A 43 -18.12 -7.53 -7.45
CA GLY A 43 -17.80 -8.75 -8.19
C GLY A 43 -16.30 -9.07 -8.28
N VAL A 44 -15.42 -8.20 -7.76
CA VAL A 44 -13.96 -8.36 -7.83
C VAL A 44 -13.40 -8.73 -6.46
N LYS A 45 -12.75 -9.90 -6.37
CA LYS A 45 -12.06 -10.34 -5.16
C LYS A 45 -10.66 -9.74 -5.08
N LEU A 46 -10.40 -8.95 -4.05
CA LEU A 46 -9.05 -8.50 -3.72
C LEU A 46 -8.30 -9.57 -2.92
N SER A 47 -7.09 -9.91 -3.35
CA SER A 47 -6.19 -10.75 -2.56
C SER A 47 -5.56 -9.98 -1.40
N ARG A 48 -5.13 -10.69 -0.35
CA ARG A 48 -4.42 -10.11 0.80
C ARG A 48 -3.20 -9.28 0.36
N THR A 49 -2.44 -9.77 -0.61
CA THR A 49 -1.27 -9.07 -1.15
C THR A 49 -1.64 -7.79 -1.88
N GLN A 50 -2.73 -7.79 -2.66
CA GLN A 50 -3.22 -6.57 -3.32
C GLN A 50 -3.68 -5.53 -2.29
N ILE A 51 -4.37 -5.96 -1.23
CA ILE A 51 -4.80 -5.07 -0.14
C ILE A 51 -3.58 -4.44 0.54
N LEU A 52 -2.59 -5.25 0.94
CA LEU A 52 -1.36 -4.75 1.58
C LEU A 52 -0.58 -3.81 0.65
N ALA A 53 -0.47 -4.15 -0.64
CA ALA A 53 0.18 -3.29 -1.63
C ALA A 53 -0.55 -1.95 -1.79
N ALA A 54 -1.88 -1.96 -1.83
CA ALA A 54 -2.70 -0.76 -1.91
C ALA A 54 -2.52 0.12 -0.65
N MET A 55 -2.47 -0.48 0.54
CA MET A 55 -2.18 0.24 1.78
C MET A 55 -0.79 0.91 1.73
N VAL A 56 0.26 0.19 1.33
CA VAL A 56 1.61 0.76 1.21
C VAL A 56 1.65 1.92 0.21
N ASN A 57 0.98 1.76 -0.94
CA ASN A 57 0.90 2.83 -1.95
C ASN A 57 0.15 4.06 -1.42
N ALA A 58 -0.93 3.86 -0.67
CA ALA A 58 -1.67 4.95 -0.03
C ALA A 58 -0.81 5.68 1.00
N LEU A 59 -0.08 4.96 1.87
CA LEU A 59 0.83 5.58 2.84
C LEU A 59 1.98 6.34 2.16
N ARG A 60 2.45 5.87 1.01
CA ARG A 60 3.47 6.55 0.21
C ARG A 60 2.93 7.84 -0.43
N SER A 61 1.69 7.84 -0.93
CA SER A 61 1.12 9.01 -1.62
C SER A 61 0.90 10.20 -0.68
N VAL A 62 0.63 9.92 0.60
CA VAL A 62 0.50 10.93 1.66
C VAL A 62 1.85 11.31 2.31
N GLN A 63 2.97 10.84 1.75
CA GLN A 63 4.33 11.15 2.20
C GLN A 63 4.57 10.83 3.70
N LEU A 64 3.98 9.74 4.19
CA LEU A 64 4.18 9.30 5.56
C LEU A 64 5.66 9.00 5.84
N THR A 65 6.21 9.57 6.92
CA THR A 65 7.60 9.35 7.34
C THR A 65 7.68 8.55 8.64
N GLY A 66 8.75 7.76 8.77
CA GLY A 66 9.12 7.07 10.02
C GLY A 66 9.97 7.92 10.98
N GLU A 67 10.19 9.20 10.68
CA GLU A 67 11.11 10.03 11.44
C GLU A 67 10.61 10.25 12.88
N GLY A 68 11.50 10.03 13.85
CA GLY A 68 11.21 10.18 15.27
C GLY A 68 10.28 9.10 15.86
N ILE A 69 9.93 8.05 15.11
CA ILE A 69 9.09 6.96 15.58
C ILE A 69 9.95 5.91 16.29
N LYS A 70 9.55 5.56 17.52
CA LYS A 70 10.28 4.60 18.36
C LYS A 70 9.51 3.31 18.60
N THR A 71 8.19 3.32 18.42
CA THR A 71 7.34 2.14 18.63
C THR A 71 6.30 1.99 17.53
N THR A 72 5.77 0.78 17.38
CA THR A 72 4.72 0.49 16.40
C THR A 72 3.45 1.28 16.70
N GLU A 73 3.10 1.46 17.97
CA GLU A 73 1.92 2.22 18.40
C GLU A 73 2.04 3.69 18.00
N GLN A 74 3.25 4.28 18.10
CA GLN A 74 3.49 5.65 17.61
C GLN A 74 3.29 5.76 16.10
N PHE A 75 3.67 4.72 15.35
CA PHE A 75 3.43 4.67 13.91
C PHE A 75 1.95 4.58 13.57
N GLU A 76 1.20 3.71 14.26
CA GLU A 76 -0.25 3.58 14.12
C GLU A 76 -0.96 4.91 14.39
N GLN A 77 -0.61 5.59 15.49
CA GLN A 77 -1.19 6.90 15.81
C GLN A 77 -0.89 7.95 14.74
N ARG A 78 0.31 7.93 14.14
CA ARG A 78 0.66 8.83 13.03
C ARG A 78 -0.16 8.55 11.78
N ILE A 79 -0.35 7.28 11.42
CA ILE A 79 -1.21 6.88 10.30
C ILE A 79 -2.64 7.39 10.53
N LEU A 80 -3.20 7.15 11.72
CA LEU A 80 -4.54 7.59 12.07
C LEU A 80 -4.69 9.12 12.02
N ALA A 81 -3.74 9.86 12.58
CA ALA A 81 -3.75 11.32 12.55
C ALA A 81 -3.79 11.87 11.11
N MET A 82 -2.99 11.28 10.22
CA MET A 82 -2.94 11.66 8.81
C MET A 82 -4.25 11.34 8.07
N VAL A 83 -4.83 10.16 8.30
CA VAL A 83 -6.14 9.79 7.73
C VAL A 83 -7.22 10.78 8.18
N HIS A 84 -7.24 11.18 9.45
CA HIS A 84 -8.20 12.17 9.96
C HIS A 84 -8.00 13.57 9.37
N GLN A 85 -6.76 14.00 9.13
CA GLN A 85 -6.47 15.29 8.51
C GLN A 85 -7.01 15.34 7.07
N HIS A 86 -6.83 14.27 6.29
CA HIS A 86 -7.33 14.21 4.93
C HIS A 86 -8.87 14.13 4.83
N HIS A 87 -9.56 13.54 5.82
CA HIS A 87 -11.03 13.55 5.86
C HIS A 87 -11.61 14.96 6.12
N ARG A 88 -10.88 15.85 6.80
CA ARG A 88 -11.32 17.24 7.05
C ARG A 88 -11.07 18.21 5.88
N GLY A 89 -10.34 17.77 4.85
CA GLY A 89 -10.09 18.53 3.62
C GLY A 89 -11.08 18.26 2.48
N GLY A 90 -12.14 17.47 2.72
CA GLY A 90 -13.22 17.24 1.76
C GLY A 90 -14.01 18.53 1.52
N ASN A 91 -13.73 19.20 0.41
CA ASN A 91 -14.42 20.40 -0.05
C ASN A 91 -15.95 20.16 -0.16
N PRO A 92 -16.84 20.96 0.48
CA PRO A 92 -18.30 20.82 0.38
C PRO A 92 -18.91 21.31 -0.94
N HIS A 93 -18.13 21.53 -1.99
CA HIS A 93 -18.62 22.12 -3.24
C HIS A 93 -18.15 21.33 -4.47
N VAL A 94 -18.91 20.27 -4.78
CA VAL A 94 -19.30 19.87 -6.14
C VAL A 94 -20.64 19.18 -6.09
#